data_AF-A0ABD5R328-F1
#
_entry.id   AF-A0ABD5R328-F1
#
_cell.length_a   1.000
_cell.length_b   1.000
_cell.length_c   1.000
_cell.angle_alpha   90.00
_cell.angle_beta   90.00
_cell.angle_gamma   90.00
#
_symmetry.space_group_name_H-M   'P 1'
#
loop_
_entity.id
_entity.type
_entity.pdbx_description
1 polymer ?
#
loop_
_entity_poly.entity_id
_entity_poly.type
_entity_poly.pdbx_seq_one_letter_code
_entity_poly.pdbx_strand_id
1 'polypeptide(L)'
;MSRGGYENVHIKGVPGTGFRRVSRFDTGSGEVTRFAAQLQKPRELEEYETIAQFDYDPISPGGHDVYSEGIHIDVYRRNATDIKLWPSHTGLPDSRGKLLRWCSEYLEENAKWLGSVHLGVKEPTDPPRYP
;
A
#
# COMPACT_ATOMS: atom_id res chain seq x y z
N MET A 1 -16.88 -19.73 -8.67
CA MET A 1 -15.96 -19.14 -9.67
C MET A 1 -14.99 -18.26 -8.91
N SER A 2 -13.70 -18.62 -8.87
CA SER A 2 -12.67 -17.88 -8.15
C SER A 2 -12.44 -16.51 -8.81
N ARG A 3 -12.87 -15.41 -8.17
CA ARG A 3 -12.49 -14.04 -8.55
C ARG A 3 -11.38 -13.56 -7.60
N GLY A 4 -10.23 -14.22 -7.62
CA GLY A 4 -9.10 -13.89 -6.74
C GLY A 4 -8.27 -12.66 -7.17
N GLY A 5 -8.61 -12.02 -8.29
CA GLY A 5 -7.87 -10.88 -8.84
C GLY A 5 -8.65 -9.56 -8.79
N TYR A 6 -7.92 -8.46 -8.94
CA TYR A 6 -8.48 -7.11 -9.14
C TYR A 6 -8.78 -6.85 -10.62
N GLU A 7 -9.80 -6.05 -10.91
CA GLU A 7 -10.21 -5.64 -12.25
C GLU A 7 -9.18 -4.73 -12.93
N ASN A 8 -8.62 -3.78 -12.17
CA ASN A 8 -7.71 -2.77 -12.68
C ASN A 8 -6.35 -2.88 -12.01
N VAL A 9 -5.26 -2.72 -12.78
CA VAL A 9 -3.88 -2.74 -12.29
C VAL A 9 -3.08 -1.64 -12.97
N HIS A 10 -2.59 -0.68 -12.18
CA HIS A 10 -1.70 0.38 -12.64
C HIS A 10 -0.31 0.21 -12.02
N ILE A 11 0.73 0.27 -12.84
CA ILE A 11 2.12 0.08 -12.42
C ILE A 11 2.93 1.33 -12.81
N LYS A 12 3.70 1.87 -11.87
CA LYS A 12 4.62 2.98 -12.12
C LYS A 12 5.94 2.76 -11.38
N GLY A 13 7.06 2.97 -12.07
CA GLY A 13 8.38 2.97 -11.42
C GLY A 13 8.51 4.12 -10.44
N VAL A 14 9.22 3.90 -9.33
CA VAL A 14 9.54 4.92 -8.33
C VAL A 14 10.94 5.49 -8.65
N PRO A 15 11.04 6.78 -9.04
CA PRO A 15 12.31 7.37 -9.45
C PRO A 15 13.44 7.22 -8.42
N GLY A 16 14.62 6.80 -8.86
CA GLY A 16 15.83 6.75 -8.02
C GLY A 16 15.85 5.65 -6.95
N THR A 17 15.01 4.62 -7.07
CA THR A 17 14.97 3.48 -6.12
C THR A 17 15.04 2.10 -6.77
N GLY A 18 14.67 2.00 -8.05
CA GLY A 18 14.43 0.70 -8.70
C GLY A 18 13.13 0.01 -8.25
N PHE A 19 12.41 0.58 -7.29
CA PHE A 19 11.11 0.07 -6.86
C PHE A 19 10.02 0.47 -7.86
N ARG A 20 8.84 -0.14 -7.70
CA ARG A 20 7.62 0.27 -8.40
C ARG A 20 6.46 0.36 -7.43
N ARG A 21 5.50 1.23 -7.72
CA ARG A 21 4.18 1.19 -7.09
C ARG A 21 3.19 0.48 -7.99
N VAL A 22 2.32 -0.32 -7.38
CA VAL A 22 1.26 -1.05 -8.04
C VAL A 22 -0.06 -0.72 -7.35
N SER A 23 -0.99 -0.12 -8.07
CA SER A 23 -2.35 0.12 -7.61
C SER A 23 -3.28 -0.88 -8.25
N ARG A 24 -3.95 -1.70 -7.44
CA ARG A 24 -4.93 -2.69 -7.86
C ARG A 24 -6.28 -2.32 -7.30
N PHE A 25 -7.34 -2.31 -8.09
CA PHE A 25 -8.65 -1.88 -7.60
C PHE A 25 -9.81 -2.39 -8.45
N ASP A 26 -10.95 -2.53 -7.80
CA ASP A 26 -12.24 -2.84 -8.43
C ASP A 26 -13.12 -1.61 -8.39
N THR A 27 -14.05 -1.53 -9.35
CA THR A 27 -15.01 -0.44 -9.43
C THR A 27 -16.45 -0.95 -9.45
N GLY A 28 -17.35 -0.19 -8.84
CA GLY A 28 -18.78 -0.46 -8.85
C GLY A 28 -19.54 0.85 -8.93
N SER A 29 -20.43 0.99 -9.91
CA SER A 29 -21.23 2.20 -10.12
C SER A 29 -20.38 3.49 -10.23
N GLY A 30 -19.18 3.39 -10.83
CA GLY A 30 -18.26 4.51 -11.02
C GLY A 30 -17.33 4.81 -9.83
N GLU A 31 -17.45 4.09 -8.72
CA GLU A 31 -16.64 4.30 -7.52
C GLU A 31 -15.71 3.11 -7.26
N VAL A 32 -14.56 3.35 -6.62
CA VAL A 32 -13.67 2.27 -6.15
C VAL A 32 -14.36 1.53 -5.01
N THR A 33 -14.47 0.20 -5.11
CA THR A 33 -15.14 -0.65 -4.09
C THR A 33 -14.15 -1.36 -3.18
N ARG A 34 -12.98 -1.73 -3.72
CA ARG A 34 -11.83 -2.24 -2.97
C ARG A 34 -10.53 -1.93 -3.71
N PHE A 35 -9.42 -1.83 -2.98
CA PHE A 35 -8.12 -1.62 -3.57
C PHE A 35 -6.97 -2.18 -2.73
N ALA A 36 -5.82 -2.37 -3.38
CA ALA A 36 -4.51 -2.47 -2.76
C ALA A 36 -3.53 -1.52 -3.46
N ALA A 37 -2.86 -0.67 -2.69
CA ALA A 37 -1.72 0.12 -3.13
C ALA A 37 -0.45 -0.51 -2.58
N GLN A 38 0.47 -0.93 -3.44
CA GLN A 38 1.62 -1.75 -3.09
C GLN A 38 2.92 -1.06 -3.52
N LEU A 39 3.91 -1.04 -2.64
CA LEU A 39 5.30 -0.75 -3.00
C LEU A 39 6.02 -2.07 -3.21
N GLN A 40 6.63 -2.24 -4.36
CA GLN A 40 7.33 -3.47 -4.71
C GLN A 40 8.79 -3.22 -5.04
N LYS A 41 9.67 -4.06 -4.49
CA LYS A 41 11.10 -4.07 -4.83
C LYS A 41 11.39 -5.16 -5.88
N PRO A 42 12.38 -4.96 -6.76
CA PRO A 42 12.82 -6.00 -7.68
C PRO A 42 13.44 -7.17 -6.90
N ARG A 43 13.29 -8.37 -7.48
CA ARG A 43 13.98 -9.61 -7.13
C ARG A 43 14.74 -10.10 -8.36
N GLU A 44 15.34 -11.28 -8.25
CA GLU A 44 15.95 -11.98 -9.38
C GLU A 44 14.91 -12.21 -10.51
N LEU A 45 15.39 -12.34 -11.75
CA LEU A 45 14.58 -12.77 -12.91
C LEU A 45 13.31 -11.93 -13.18
N GLU A 46 13.40 -10.59 -13.06
CA GLU A 46 12.29 -9.66 -13.31
C GLU A 46 11.07 -9.84 -12.37
N GLU A 47 11.23 -10.61 -11.30
CA GLU A 47 10.22 -10.73 -10.27
C GLU A 47 10.19 -9.48 -9.37
N TYR A 48 9.05 -9.25 -8.73
CA TYR A 48 8.88 -8.16 -7.78
C TYR A 48 8.18 -8.66 -6.53
N GLU A 49 8.63 -8.16 -5.39
CA GLU A 49 8.11 -8.49 -4.07
C GLU A 49 7.45 -7.27 -3.47
N THR A 50 6.21 -7.41 -3.01
CA THR A 50 5.56 -6.38 -2.22
C THR A 50 6.27 -6.27 -0.87
N ILE A 51 6.72 -5.06 -0.53
CA ILE A 51 7.40 -4.76 0.74
C ILE A 51 6.56 -3.88 1.66
N ALA A 52 5.61 -3.14 1.11
CA ALA A 52 4.65 -2.35 1.87
C ALA A 52 3.32 -2.26 1.12
N GLN A 53 2.21 -2.20 1.85
CA GLN A 53 0.87 -2.15 1.29
C GLN A 53 -0.07 -1.28 2.13
N PHE A 54 -0.92 -0.52 1.45
CA PHE A 54 -2.24 -0.13 1.96
C PHE A 54 -3.29 -0.96 1.24
N ASP A 55 -4.36 -1.32 1.93
CA ASP A 55 -5.52 -1.94 1.32
C ASP A 55 -6.83 -1.46 1.95
N TYR A 56 -7.90 -1.70 1.20
CA TYR A 56 -9.27 -1.38 1.56
C TYR A 56 -10.15 -2.43 0.90
N ASP A 57 -10.80 -3.27 1.70
CA ASP A 57 -11.75 -4.28 1.24
C ASP A 57 -12.81 -4.52 2.33
N PRO A 58 -13.74 -3.57 2.53
CA PRO A 58 -14.68 -3.59 3.67
C PRO A 58 -15.74 -4.69 3.57
N ILE A 59 -15.87 -5.37 2.42
CA ILE A 59 -16.88 -6.40 2.19
C ILE A 59 -16.32 -7.78 2.46
N SER A 60 -15.03 -8.00 2.15
CA SER A 60 -14.40 -9.30 2.33
C SER A 60 -14.23 -9.63 3.82
N PRO A 61 -14.52 -10.88 4.24
CA PRO A 61 -14.20 -11.33 5.58
C PRO A 61 -12.70 -11.18 5.87
N GLY A 62 -12.37 -10.35 6.86
CA GLY A 62 -10.97 -10.04 7.22
C GLY A 62 -10.29 -9.00 6.33
N GLY A 63 -11.02 -8.34 5.43
CA GLY A 63 -10.54 -7.15 4.73
C GLY A 63 -10.62 -5.90 5.60
N HIS A 64 -9.96 -4.83 5.16
CA HIS A 64 -9.80 -3.61 5.94
C HIS A 64 -10.81 -2.52 5.56
N ASP A 65 -11.51 -1.97 6.55
CA ASP A 65 -12.27 -0.73 6.42
C ASP A 65 -11.55 0.44 7.09
N VAL A 66 -10.80 1.20 6.29
CA VAL A 66 -9.97 2.31 6.79
C VAL A 66 -10.76 3.42 7.50
N TYR A 67 -12.06 3.56 7.26
CA TYR A 67 -12.88 4.60 7.89
C TYR A 67 -13.32 4.23 9.32
N SER A 68 -13.35 2.94 9.64
CA SER A 68 -13.66 2.44 10.98
C SER A 68 -12.41 2.00 11.74
N GLU A 69 -11.43 1.41 11.04
CA GLU A 69 -10.19 0.87 11.64
C GLU A 69 -9.06 1.89 11.71
N GLY A 70 -9.10 2.92 10.86
CA GLY A 70 -7.99 3.84 10.63
C GLY A 70 -7.05 3.35 9.53
N ILE A 71 -6.28 4.29 8.97
CA ILE A 71 -5.35 3.98 7.88
C ILE A 71 -4.02 3.45 8.44
N HIS A 72 -3.55 2.34 7.88
CA HIS A 72 -2.27 1.75 8.23
C HIS A 72 -1.54 1.21 7.00
N ILE A 73 -0.23 1.02 7.16
CA ILE A 73 0.64 0.38 6.17
C ILE A 73 1.06 -0.96 6.75
N ASP A 74 0.76 -2.04 6.03
CA ASP A 74 1.42 -3.32 6.28
C ASP A 74 2.82 -3.28 5.67
N VAL A 75 3.85 -3.48 6.48
CA VAL A 75 5.24 -3.60 6.01
C VAL A 75 5.73 -5.01 6.24
N TYR A 76 6.05 -5.67 5.13
CA TYR A 76 6.56 -7.04 5.12
C TYR A 76 8.06 -6.98 5.39
N ARG A 77 8.58 -7.57 6.47
CA ARG A 77 10.00 -7.42 6.84
C ARG A 77 10.82 -8.62 6.39
N ARG A 78 11.98 -8.41 5.77
CA ARG A 78 12.78 -9.47 5.12
C ARG A 78 13.12 -10.65 6.05
N ASN A 79 13.41 -10.38 7.32
CA ASN A 79 13.87 -11.38 8.30
C ASN A 79 13.22 -11.18 9.68
N ALA A 80 12.02 -10.59 9.72
CA ALA A 80 11.32 -10.29 10.97
C ALA A 80 9.81 -10.39 10.76
N THR A 81 9.03 -10.43 11.83
CA THR A 81 7.57 -10.42 11.77
C THR A 81 7.06 -9.17 11.05
N ASP A 82 6.06 -9.30 10.20
CA ASP A 82 5.44 -8.15 9.54
C ASP A 82 4.83 -7.18 10.56
N ILE A 83 4.76 -5.91 10.21
CA ILE A 83 4.30 -4.85 11.12
C ILE A 83 3.25 -3.97 10.47
N LYS A 84 2.36 -3.43 11.30
CA LYS A 84 1.43 -2.38 10.93
C LYS A 84 1.97 -1.04 11.39
N LEU A 85 2.11 -0.10 10.46
CA LEU A 85 2.47 1.28 10.76
C LEU A 85 1.23 2.16 10.66
N TRP A 86 1.03 3.01 11.67
CA TRP A 86 -0.12 3.90 11.77
C TRP A 86 0.36 5.36 11.60
N PRO A 87 0.52 5.84 10.35
CA PRO A 87 0.95 7.20 10.12
C PRO A 87 -0.09 8.19 10.65
N SER A 88 0.36 9.29 11.25
CA SER A 88 -0.54 10.37 11.63
C SER A 88 -1.16 11.01 10.39
N HIS A 89 -2.41 11.46 10.47
CA HIS A 89 -3.15 12.11 9.37
C HIS A 89 -4.16 13.12 9.93
N THR A 90 -4.60 14.09 9.11
CA THR A 90 -5.68 15.02 9.51
C THR A 90 -7.07 14.51 9.22
N GLY A 91 -7.20 13.48 8.37
CA GLY A 91 -8.47 12.91 7.95
C GLY A 91 -8.28 12.08 6.69
N LEU A 92 -9.30 11.31 6.31
CA LEU A 92 -9.29 10.52 5.08
C LEU A 92 -10.20 11.18 4.03
N PRO A 93 -9.84 11.13 2.74
CA PRO A 93 -10.70 11.67 1.69
C PRO A 93 -11.93 10.77 1.48
N ASP A 94 -13.12 11.37 1.35
CA ASP A 94 -14.37 10.62 1.13
C ASP A 94 -14.38 9.83 -0.20
N SER A 95 -13.70 10.36 -1.22
CA SER A 95 -13.55 9.67 -2.50
C SER A 95 -12.51 8.56 -2.39
N ARG A 96 -12.93 7.32 -2.62
CA ARG A 96 -12.07 6.13 -2.58
C ARG A 96 -11.02 6.12 -3.69
N GLY A 97 -11.31 6.74 -4.84
CA GLY A 97 -10.31 6.98 -5.88
C GLY A 97 -9.23 7.97 -5.45
N LYS A 98 -9.59 9.01 -4.68
CA LYS A 98 -8.63 9.93 -4.08
C LYS A 98 -7.82 9.27 -2.96
N LEU A 99 -8.46 8.47 -2.12
CA LEU A 99 -7.82 7.65 -1.08
C LEU A 99 -6.75 6.73 -1.69
N LEU A 100 -7.10 5.92 -2.69
CA LEU A 100 -6.18 5.06 -3.41
C LEU A 100 -4.98 5.85 -3.98
N ARG A 101 -5.25 7.01 -4.58
CA ARG A 101 -4.19 7.87 -5.12
C ARG A 101 -3.24 8.33 -4.02
N TRP A 102 -3.75 8.84 -2.90
CA TRP A 102 -2.94 9.28 -1.76
C TRP A 102 -2.12 8.15 -1.15
N CYS A 103 -2.69 6.94 -1.01
CA CYS A 103 -1.93 5.76 -0.59
C CYS A 103 -0.77 5.45 -1.56
N SER A 104 -1.04 5.49 -2.87
CA SER A 104 -0.06 5.22 -3.92
C SER A 104 1.06 6.27 -3.95
N GLU A 105 0.72 7.55 -3.73
CA GLU A 105 1.66 8.68 -3.67
C GLU A 105 2.51 8.63 -2.41
N TYR A 106 1.90 8.35 -1.25
CA TYR A 106 2.63 8.16 0.01
C TYR A 106 3.71 7.08 -0.11
N LEU A 107 3.38 5.95 -0.75
CA LEU A 107 4.33 4.86 -1.00
C LEU A 107 5.48 5.29 -1.94
N GLU A 108 5.20 6.14 -2.94
CA GLU A 108 6.22 6.70 -3.85
C GLU A 108 7.17 7.62 -3.09
N GLU A 109 6.62 8.59 -2.35
CA GLU A 109 7.37 9.61 -1.62
C GLU A 109 8.25 9.00 -0.51
N ASN A 110 7.76 7.96 0.14
CA ASN A 110 8.42 7.32 1.28
C ASN A 110 9.11 6.00 0.93
N ALA A 111 9.28 5.70 -0.36
CA ALA A 111 9.78 4.42 -0.84
C ALA A 111 11.13 4.03 -0.24
N LYS A 112 12.07 4.98 -0.12
CA LYS A 112 13.39 4.73 0.48
C LYS A 112 13.29 4.41 1.96
N TRP A 113 12.47 5.16 2.69
CA TRP A 113 12.24 4.95 4.13
C TRP A 113 11.61 3.58 4.37
N LEU A 114 10.55 3.25 3.64
CA LEU A 114 9.87 1.95 3.71
C LEU A 114 10.81 0.81 3.33
N GLY A 115 11.64 1.00 2.31
CA GLY A 115 12.70 0.05 1.94
C GLY A 115 13.70 -0.19 3.07
N SER A 116 14.13 0.86 3.78
CA SER A 116 15.02 0.72 4.94
C SER A 116 14.35 -0.02 6.10
N VAL A 117 13.05 0.21 6.35
CA VAL A 117 12.28 -0.54 7.36
C VAL A 117 12.14 -2.01 6.97
N HIS A 118 11.79 -2.30 5.71
CA HIS A 118 11.72 -3.66 5.17
C HIS A 118 13.03 -4.43 5.37
N LEU A 119 14.17 -3.76 5.13
CA LEU A 119 15.51 -4.34 5.29
C LEU A 119 15.98 -4.42 6.76
N GLY A 120 15.24 -3.85 7.71
CA GLY A 120 15.65 -3.76 9.12
C GLY A 120 16.82 -2.79 9.36
N VAL A 121 17.12 -1.91 8.40
CA VAL A 121 18.16 -0.87 8.53
C VAL A 121 17.64 0.31 9.36
N LYS A 122 16.33 0.53 9.33
CA LYS A 122 15.67 1.62 10.05
C LYS A 122 14.58 1.06 10.96
N GLU A 123 14.59 1.49 12.22
CA GLU A 123 13.50 1.19 13.15
C GLU A 123 12.19 1.87 12.70
N PRO A 124 11.04 1.19 12.85
CA PRO A 124 9.74 1.68 12.41
C PRO A 124 9.12 2.75 13.35
N THR A 125 9.96 3.44 14.12
CA THR A 125 9.51 4.50 15.03
C THR A 125 9.24 5.77 14.23
N ASP A 126 8.05 6.36 14.39
CA ASP A 126 7.63 7.60 13.74
C ASP A 126 7.53 7.49 12.20
N PRO A 127 6.52 6.77 11.67
CA PRO A 127 6.28 6.71 10.24
C PRO A 127 6.00 8.12 9.67
N PRO A 128 6.44 8.42 8.44
CA PRO A 128 6.12 9.67 7.78
C PRO A 128 4.62 9.98 7.84
N ARG A 129 4.29 11.25 7.98
CA ARG A 129 2.90 11.69 8.08
C ARG A 129 2.16 11.35 6.78
N TYR A 130 0.98 10.74 6.92
CA TYR A 130 0.07 10.54 5.80
C TYR A 130 -0.64 11.87 5.49
N PRO A 131 -0.85 12.22 4.19
CA PRO A 131 -1.46 13.47 3.77
C PRO A 131 -2.75 13.88 4.51
#